data_AF-A0A8J3VGR7-F1
#
_entry.id   AF-A0A8J3VGR7-F1
#
_cell.length_a   1.000
_cell.length_b   1.000
_cell.length_c   1.000
_cell.angle_alpha   90.00
_cell.angle_beta   90.00
_cell.angle_gamma   90.00
#
_symmetry.space_group_name_H-M   'P 1'
#
loop_
_entity.id
_entity.type
_entity.pdbx_description
1 polymer ?
#
loop_
_entity_poly.entity_id
_entity_poly.type
_entity_poly.pdbx_seq_one_letter_code
_entity_poly.pdbx_strand_id
1 'polypeptide(L)' 'MPHVNIKFFPVPLDRNQESKLVAAITEAVKNALGCDENVISIALEPVEQAAWNDRVYQPEIVARRDLLRKVPNY' A
#
# COMPACT_ATOMS: atom_id res chain seq x y z
N MET A 1 -13.73 5.59 7.25
CA MET A 1 -12.94 6.21 6.15
C MET A 1 -11.65 5.42 6.02
N PRO A 2 -11.47 4.62 4.95
CA PRO A 2 -10.28 3.79 4.77
C PRO A 2 -9.05 4.60 4.32
N HIS A 3 -7.87 4.17 4.78
CA HIS A 3 -6.60 4.64 4.26
C HIS A 3 -5.73 3.46 3.83
N VAL A 4 -5.15 3.54 2.63
CA VAL A 4 -4.18 2.57 2.11
C VAL A 4 -2.86 3.28 1.88
N ASN A 5 -1.78 2.69 2.40
CA ASN A 5 -0.42 3.15 2.16
C ASN A 5 0.37 2.03 1.48
N ILE A 6 0.92 2.30 0.30
CA ILE A 6 1.70 1.32 -0.46
C ILE A 6 3.16 1.78 -0.48
N LYS A 7 4.00 1.06 0.26
CA LYS A 7 5.46 1.22 0.20
C LYS A 7 6.04 0.20 -0.77
N PHE A 8 6.87 0.65 -1.71
CA PHE A 8 7.43 -0.21 -2.76
C PHE A 8 8.81 0.30 -3.20
N PHE A 9 9.62 -0.57 -3.81
CA PHE A 9 10.88 -0.10 -4.41
C PHE A 9 10.61 0.81 -5.61
N PRO A 10 11.43 1.85 -5.84
CA PRO A 10 11.26 2.74 -6.98
C PRO A 10 11.21 1.96 -8.29
N VAL A 11 10.13 2.17 -9.04
CA VAL A 11 9.93 1.67 -10.41
C VAL A 11 9.44 2.82 -11.28
N PRO A 12 9.71 2.82 -12.59
CA PRO A 12 9.17 3.84 -13.50
C PRO A 12 7.66 3.61 -13.68
N LEU A 13 6.87 4.16 -12.76
CA LEU A 13 5.42 4.10 -12.81
C LEU A 13 4.90 5.28 -13.63
N ASP A 14 4.34 5.00 -14.81
CA ASP A 14 3.70 6.05 -15.59
C ASP A 14 2.31 6.43 -15.02
N ARG A 15 1.79 7.59 -15.41
CA ARG A 15 0.50 8.10 -14.91
C ARG A 15 -0.68 7.16 -15.19
N ASN A 16 -0.65 6.42 -16.29
CA ASN A 16 -1.73 5.49 -16.66
C ASN A 16 -1.68 4.23 -15.79
N GLN A 17 -0.49 3.70 -15.53
CA GLN A 17 -0.27 2.59 -14.60
C GLN A 17 -0.65 2.98 -13.17
N GLU A 18 -0.24 4.16 -12.72
CA GLU A 18 -0.60 4.71 -11.41
C GLU A 18 -2.13 4.82 -11.26
N SER A 19 -2.80 5.45 -12.23
CA SER A 19 -4.26 5.61 -12.23
C SER A 19 -5.00 4.27 -12.21
N LYS A 20 -4.55 3.29 -13.00
CA LYS A 20 -5.11 1.94 -13.00
C LYS A 20 -4.94 1.22 -11.66
N LEU A 21 -3.77 1.35 -11.03
CA LEU A 21 -3.50 0.78 -9.71
C LEU A 21 -4.43 1.39 -8.65
N VAL A 22 -4.52 2.72 -8.61
CA VAL A 22 -5.37 3.46 -7.67
C VAL A 22 -6.83 3.06 -7.84
N ALA A 23 -7.35 3.04 -9.07
CA ALA A 23 -8.74 2.65 -9.34
C ALA A 23 -9.04 1.22 -8.89
N ALA A 24 -8.14 0.27 -9.16
CA ALA A 24 -8.32 -1.12 -8.76
C ALA A 24 -8.36 -1.29 -7.23
N ILE A 25 -7.52 -0.55 -6.49
CA ILE A 25 -7.49 -0.61 -5.03
C ILE A 25 -8.72 0.06 -4.43
N THR A 26 -9.12 1.23 -4.94
CA THR A 26 -10.34 1.93 -4.52
C THR A 26 -11.56 0.99 -4.62
N GLU A 27 -11.73 0.32 -5.76
CA GLU A 27 -12.84 -0.62 -5.95
C GLU A 27 -12.76 -1.83 -5.01
N ALA A 28 -11.57 -2.41 -4.80
CA ALA A 28 -11.40 -3.51 -3.86
C ALA A 28 -11.77 -3.11 -2.42
N VAL A 29 -11.32 -1.94 -1.97
CA VAL A 29 -11.59 -1.42 -0.62
C VAL A 29 -13.07 -1.07 -0.45
N LYS A 30 -13.65 -0.36 -1.42
CA LYS A 30 -15.09 -0.01 -1.46
C LYS A 30 -15.97 -1.25 -1.36
N ASN A 31 -15.67 -2.28 -2.15
CA ASN A 31 -16.45 -3.53 -2.15
C ASN A 31 -16.30 -4.31 -0.83
N ALA A 32 -15.09 -4.33 -0.24
CA ALA A 32 -14.85 -5.06 0.99
C ALA A 32 -15.42 -4.36 2.24
N LEU A 33 -15.41 -3.03 2.28
CA LEU A 33 -15.78 -2.24 3.47
C LEU A 33 -17.14 -1.53 3.34
N GLY A 34 -17.80 -1.59 2.18
CA GLY A 34 -19.14 -1.04 1.98
C GLY A 34 -19.21 0.48 2.13
N CYS A 35 -18.18 1.20 1.69
CA CYS A 35 -18.06 2.66 1.84
C CYS A 35 -17.98 3.38 0.49
N ASP A 36 -18.37 4.67 0.47
CA ASP A 36 -18.19 5.52 -0.70
C ASP A 36 -16.71 5.68 -1.09
N GLU A 37 -16.44 5.80 -2.39
CA GLU A 37 -15.08 6.00 -2.89
C GLU A 37 -14.45 7.32 -2.41
N ASN A 38 -15.28 8.35 -2.22
CA ASN A 38 -14.84 9.68 -1.81
C ASN A 38 -14.26 9.73 -0.38
N VAL A 39 -14.43 8.67 0.41
CA VAL A 39 -13.84 8.56 1.74
C VAL A 39 -12.61 7.64 1.81
N ILE A 40 -12.15 7.15 0.66
CA ILE A 40 -10.96 6.30 0.54
C ILE A 40 -9.77 7.18 0.17
N SER A 41 -8.68 7.04 0.91
CA SER A 41 -7.42 7.72 0.60
C SER A 41 -6.32 6.70 0.34
N ILE A 42 -5.47 6.97 -0.66
CA ILE A 42 -4.38 6.08 -1.08
C ILE A 42 -3.09 6.89 -1.21
N ALA A 43 -2.02 6.44 -0.54
CA ALA A 43 -0.68 6.99 -0.67
C ALA A 43 0.26 5.96 -1.33
N LEU A 44 1.06 6.43 -2.30
CA LEU A 44 2.11 5.65 -2.95
C LEU A 44 3.47 6.19 -2.50
N GLU A 45 4.28 5.35 -1.87
CA GLU A 45 5.57 5.72 -1.29
C GLU A 45 6.71 4.86 -1.86
N PRO A 46 7.47 5.39 -2.83
CA PRO A 46 8.74 4.78 -3.22
C PRO A 46 9.74 4.80 -2.06
N VAL A 47 10.34 3.65 -1.76
CA VAL A 47 11.35 3.48 -0.72
C VAL A 47 12.56 2.76 -1.29
N GLU A 48 13.71 3.42 -1.29
CA GLU A 48 14.97 2.83 -1.75
C GLU A 48 15.28 1.53 -1.02
N GLN A 49 15.87 0.57 -1.73
CA GLN A 49 16.19 -0.75 -1.18
C GLN A 49 17.10 -0.65 0.06
N ALA A 50 18.07 0.27 0.04
CA ALA A 50 18.97 0.53 1.16
C ALA A 50 18.24 1.03 2.43
N ALA A 51 17.06 1.63 2.28
CA ALA A 51 16.25 2.13 3.38
C ALA A 51 15.08 1.19 3.76
N TRP A 52 14.90 0.07 3.06
CA TRP A 52 13.74 -0.80 3.22
C TRP A 52 13.65 -1.43 4.61
N ASN A 53 14.79 -1.88 5.14
CA ASN A 53 14.83 -2.49 6.45
C ASN A 53 14.28 -1.52 7.51
N ASP A 54 14.77 -0.28 7.49
CA ASP A 54 14.50 0.71 8.53
C ASP A 54 13.14 1.39 8.36
N ARG A 55 12.68 1.56 7.12
CA ARG A 55 11.41 2.26 6.81
C ARG A 55 10.20 1.36 6.65
N VAL A 56 10.40 0.06 6.40
CA VAL A 56 9.32 -0.89 6.10
C VAL A 56 9.45 -2.17 6.92
N TYR A 57 10.55 -2.92 6.78
CA TYR A 57 10.63 -4.26 7.36
C TYR A 57 10.52 -4.26 8.88
N GLN A 58 11.36 -3.49 9.56
CA GLN A 58 11.32 -3.40 11.02
C GLN A 58 10.00 -2.77 11.53
N PRO A 59 9.59 -1.56 11.09
CA PRO A 59 8.44 -0.88 11.68
C PRO A 59 7.06 -1.38 11.20
N GLU A 60 6.93 -1.83 9.95
CA GLU A 60 5.63 -2.16 9.36
C GLU A 60 5.37 -3.68 9.26
N ILE A 61 6.43 -4.49 9.20
CA ILE A 61 6.30 -5.95 9.04
C ILE A 61 6.57 -6.68 10.35
N VAL A 62 7.73 -6.45 10.97
CA VAL A 62 8.12 -7.12 12.23
C VAL A 62 7.32 -6.57 13.40
N ALA A 63 7.32 -5.24 13.60
CA ALA A 63 6.68 -4.61 14.76
C ALA A 63 5.14 -4.63 14.72
N ARG A 64 4.54 -4.94 13.56
CA ARG A 64 3.08 -4.96 13.34
C ARG A 64 2.59 -6.30 12.76
N ARG A 65 3.33 -7.37 13.05
CA ARG A 65 3.08 -8.71 12.47
C ARG A 65 1.67 -9.23 12.70
N ASP A 66 1.04 -8.86 13.82
CA ASP A 66 -0.34 -9.22 14.18
C ASP A 66 -1.40 -8.59 13.28
N LEU A 67 -1.09 -7.46 12.63
CA LEU A 67 -1.97 -6.79 11.67
C LEU A 67 -1.85 -7.36 10.27
N LEU A 68 -0.78 -8.10 9.96
CA LEU A 68 -0.59 -8.69 8.64
C LEU A 68 -1.62 -9.81 8.39
N ARG A 69 -2.27 -9.76 7.22
CA ARG A 69 -3.08 -10.86 6.67
C ARG A 69 -2.39 -11.61 5.54
N LYS A 70 -1.22 -11.10 5.12
CA LYS A 70 -0.29 -11.73 4.18
C LYS A 70 1.13 -11.42 4.65
N VAL A 71 1.94 -12.45 4.86
CA VAL A 71 3.32 -12.33 5.37
C VAL A 71 4.30 -12.52 4.21
N PRO A 72 5.37 -11.71 4.12
CA PRO A 72 6.45 -11.96 3.16
C PRO A 72 7.19 -13.27 3.47
N ASN A 73 7.82 -13.84 2.44
CA ASN A 73 8.63 -15.06 2.55
C ASN A 73 10.15 -14.76 2.50
N TYR A 74 10.54 -13.53 2.82
CA TYR A 74 11.93 -13.05 2.88
C TYR A 74 12.28 -12.52 4.28
#